data_AF-A0A4S3PLT9-F1
#
_entry.id   AF-A0A4S3PLT9-F1
#
_cell.length_a   1.000
_cell.length_b   1.000
_cell.length_c   1.000
_cell.angle_alpha   90.00
_cell.angle_beta   90.00
_cell.angle_gamma   90.00
#
_symmetry.space_group_name_H-M   'P 1'
#
loop_
_entity.id
_entity.type
_entity.pdbx_description
1 polymer ?
#
loop_
_entity_poly.entity_id
_entity_poly.type
_entity_poly.pdbx_seq_one_letter_code
_entity_poly.pdbx_strand_id
1 'polypeptide(L)' 'MRRTSPFAMGIIYALMGILFTYIAINSATETVWNFSTILLAVVATFDFGVAIRMLTLHFKIKKVTKEKK' A
#
# COMPACT_ATOMS: atom_id res chain seq x y z
N MET A 1 -24.57 1.79 -2.75
CA MET A 1 -23.26 1.76 -2.06
C MET A 1 -22.28 1.02 -2.97
N ARG A 2 -21.41 1.72 -3.73
CA ARG A 2 -20.46 1.06 -4.65
C ARG A 2 -19.49 0.22 -3.81
N ARG A 3 -19.57 -1.10 -3.95
CA ARG A 3 -18.57 -2.04 -3.40
C ARG A 3 -17.27 -1.79 -4.16
N THR A 4 -16.45 -0.87 -3.69
CA THR A 4 -15.08 -0.74 -4.21
C THR A 4 -14.44 -2.10 -4.04
N SER A 5 -14.00 -2.70 -5.16
CA SER A 5 -13.37 -4.02 -5.12
C SER A 5 -12.17 -3.95 -4.17
N PRO A 6 -12.06 -4.82 -3.15
CA PRO A 6 -10.91 -4.84 -2.25
C PRO A 6 -9.57 -4.87 -3.01
N PHE A 7 -9.57 -5.46 -4.20
CA PHE A 7 -8.43 -5.47 -5.11
C PHE A 7 -8.08 -4.08 -5.67
N ALA A 8 -9.08 -3.32 -6.14
CA ALA A 8 -8.87 -1.97 -6.66
C ALA A 8 -8.34 -1.03 -5.58
N MET A 9 -8.88 -1.14 -4.36
CA MET A 9 -8.42 -0.36 -3.23
C MET A 9 -6.98 -0.73 -2.83
N GLY A 10 -6.63 -2.02 -2.83
CA GLY A 10 -5.27 -2.48 -2.56
C GLY A 10 -4.24 -1.95 -3.56
N ILE A 11 -4.60 -1.86 -4.85
CA ILE A 11 -3.75 -1.25 -5.88
C ILE A 11 -3.54 0.24 -5.61
N ILE A 12 -4.60 0.98 -5.26
CA ILE A 12 -4.48 2.41 -4.98
C ILE A 12 -3.52 2.66 -3.81
N TYR A 13 -3.65 1.89 -2.72
CA TYR A 13 -2.73 1.98 -1.59
C TYR A 13 -1.29 1.61 -1.97
N ALA A 14 -1.08 0.60 -2.83
CA ALA A 14 0.26 0.27 -3.30
C ALA A 14 0.89 1.42 -4.12
N LEU A 15 0.11 2.04 -5.00
CA LEU A 15 0.56 3.17 -5.81
C LEU A 15 0.85 4.40 -4.94
N MET A 16 0.01 4.66 -3.92
CA MET A 16 0.25 5.74 -2.95
C MET A 16 1.54 5.50 -2.16
N GLY A 17 1.77 4.28 -1.67
CA GLY A 17 3.01 3.93 -0.97
C GLY A 17 4.27 4.12 -1.84
N ILE A 18 4.20 3.75 -3.12
CA ILE A 18 5.28 4.01 -4.09
C ILE A 18 5.51 5.51 -4.26
N LEU A 19 4.44 6.29 -4.41
CA LEU A 19 4.53 7.74 -4.56
C LEU A 19 5.17 8.41 -3.34
N PHE A 20 4.72 8.06 -2.13
CA PHE A 20 5.30 8.60 -0.91
C PHE A 20 6.76 8.19 -0.72
N THR A 21 7.12 6.97 -1.12
CA THR A 21 8.52 6.53 -1.13
C THR A 21 9.37 7.36 -2.10
N TYR A 22 8.86 7.63 -3.30
CA TYR A 22 9.54 8.48 -4.28
C TYR A 22 9.76 9.90 -3.75
N ILE A 23 8.74 10.49 -3.13
CA ILE A 23 8.85 11.82 -2.52
C ILE A 23 9.81 11.81 -1.32
N ALA A 24 9.81 10.74 -0.50
CA ALA A 24 10.71 10.60 0.63
C ALA A 24 12.19 10.60 0.21
N ILE A 25 12.50 9.87 -0.87
CA ILE A 25 13.85 9.80 -1.46
C ILE A 25 14.26 11.17 -2.01
N ASN A 26 13.38 11.83 -2.77
CA ASN A 26 13.69 13.18 -3.29
C ASN A 26 13.81 14.24 -2.19
N SER A 27 13.12 14.05 -1.05
CA SER A 27 13.23 14.93 0.12
C SER A 27 14.47 14.64 0.96
N ALA A 28 15.16 13.51 0.75
CA ALA A 28 16.41 13.19 1.42
C ALA A 28 17.55 13.96 0.73
N THR A 29 17.81 15.18 1.20
CA THR A 29 18.88 16.04 0.65
C THR A 29 20.27 15.52 1.00
N GLU A 30 20.63 15.57 2.29
CA GLU A 30 21.95 15.13 2.77
C GLU A 30 21.89 13.75 3.43
N THR A 31 20.79 13.46 4.13
CA THR A 31 20.60 12.17 4.81
C THR A 31 19.13 11.74 4.78
N VAL A 32 18.90 10.44 4.95
CA VAL A 32 17.55 9.89 5.13
C VAL A 32 16.96 10.15 6.53
N TRP A 33 17.75 10.73 7.45
CA TRP A 33 17.34 11.00 8.83
C TRP A 33 16.54 12.30 9.00
N ASN A 34 16.32 13.03 7.90
CA ASN A 34 15.46 14.20 7.91
C ASN A 34 14.04 13.83 8.34
N PHE A 35 13.45 14.66 9.21
CA PHE A 35 12.10 14.43 9.74
C PHE A 35 11.08 14.16 8.62
N SER A 36 11.11 14.95 7.54
CA SER A 36 10.21 14.79 6.39
C SER A 36 10.37 13.43 5.70
N THR A 37 11.60 12.96 5.49
CA THR A 37 11.89 11.66 4.88
C THR A 37 11.37 10.51 5.75
N ILE A 38 11.62 10.56 7.07
CA ILE A 38 11.14 9.57 8.02
C ILE A 38 9.60 9.56 8.05
N LEU A 39 8.96 10.73 8.13
CA LEU A 39 7.51 10.84 8.15
C LEU A 39 6.88 10.25 6.88
N LEU A 40 7.41 10.59 5.71
CA LEU A 40 6.94 10.05 4.43
C LEU A 40 7.16 8.54 4.33
N ALA A 41 8.29 8.02 4.83
CA ALA A 41 8.57 6.58 4.86
C ALA A 41 7.62 5.81 5.80
N VAL A 42 7.27 6.39 6.95
CA VAL A 42 6.28 5.82 7.87
C VAL A 42 4.90 5.77 7.21
N VAL A 43 4.47 6.85 6.56
CA VAL A 43 3.19 6.88 5.82
C VAL A 43 3.18 5.82 4.72
N ALA A 44 4.24 5.76 3.90
CA ALA A 44 4.37 4.74 2.86
C ALA A 44 4.28 3.31 3.41
N THR A 45 4.84 3.06 4.60
CA THR A 45 4.77 1.75 5.27
C THR A 45 3.34 1.35 5.60
N PHE A 46 2.52 2.29 6.10
CA PHE A 46 1.10 2.04 6.34
C PHE A 46 0.35 1.76 5.05
N ASP A 47 0.60 2.51 3.98
CA ASP A 47 0.00 2.29 2.67
C ASP A 47 0.32 0.88 2.12
N PHE A 48 1.58 0.46 2.18
CA PHE A 48 1.97 -0.89 1.78
C PHE A 48 1.34 -1.97 2.66
N GLY A 49 1.23 -1.76 3.97
CA GLY A 49 0.57 -2.69 4.88
C GLY A 49 -0.91 -2.89 4.53
N VAL A 50 -1.63 -1.80 4.21
CA VAL A 50 -3.03 -1.87 3.77
C VAL A 50 -3.13 -2.55 2.40
N ALA A 51 -2.25 -2.22 1.45
CA ALA A 51 -2.21 -2.83 0.14
C ALA A 51 -2.01 -4.35 0.22
N ILE A 52 -1.03 -4.80 1.01
CA ILE A 52 -0.76 -6.23 1.25
C ILE A 52 -2.01 -6.90 1.84
N ARG A 53 -2.59 -6.33 2.90
CA ARG A 53 -3.80 -6.89 3.54
C ARG A 53 -4.95 -7.06 2.54
N MET A 54 -5.18 -6.07 1.69
CA MET A 54 -6.25 -6.10 0.69
C MET A 54 -5.98 -7.12 -0.42
N LEU A 55 -4.74 -7.25 -0.89
CA LEU A 55 -4.34 -8.27 -1.86
C LEU A 55 -4.46 -9.68 -1.27
N THR A 56 -3.98 -9.91 -0.05
CA THR A 56 -4.12 -11.19 0.64
C THR A 56 -5.59 -11.57 0.83
N LEU A 57 -6.45 -10.61 1.20
CA LEU A 57 -7.89 -10.83 1.30
C LEU A 57 -8.48 -11.25 -0.05
N HIS A 58 -8.10 -10.59 -1.15
CA HIS A 58 -8.56 -10.95 -2.49
C HIS A 58 -8.16 -12.37 -2.87
N PHE A 59 -6.90 -12.77 -2.64
CA PHE A 59 -6.43 -14.13 -2.91
C PHE A 59 -7.13 -15.18 -2.03
N LYS A 60 -7.35 -14.87 -0.74
CA LYS A 60 -8.06 -15.77 0.18
C LYS A 60 -9.50 -15.99 -0.25
N ILE A 61 -10.22 -14.93 -0.62
CA ILE A 61 -11.60 -15.03 -1.13
C ILE A 61 -11.62 -15.86 -2.42
N LYS A 62 -10.68 -15.61 -3.35
CA LYS A 62 -10.58 -16.37 -4.60
C LYS A 62 -10.32 -17.86 -4.37
N LYS A 63 -9.49 -18.22 -3.37
CA LYS A 63 -9.23 -19.62 -2.98
C LYS A 63 -10.50 -20.30 -2.44
N VAL A 64 -11.19 -19.67 -1.50
CA VAL A 64 -12.43 -20.21 -0.91
C VAL A 64 -13.53 -20.38 -1.96
N THR A 65 -13.68 -19.45 -2.89
CA THR A 65 -14.65 -19.56 -3.98
C THR A 65 -14.30 -20.69 -4.96
N LYS A 66 -13.01 -20.98 -5.16
CA LYS A 66 -12.55 -22.05 -6.07
C LYS A 66 -12.67 -23.45 -5.44
N GLU A 67 -12.54 -23.58 -4.12
CA GLU A 67 -12.76 -24.87 -3.42
C GLU A 67 -14.24 -25.22 -3.24
N LYS A 68 -15.15 -24.25 -3.34
CA LYS A 68 -16.61 -24.48 -3.30
C LYS A 68 -17.24 -24.81 -4.66
N LYS A 69 -16.45 -24.87 -5.73
CA LYS A 69 -16.92 -25.14 -7.11
C LYS A 69 -16.35 -26.44 -7.62
#